data_AF-A0A9K3HM96-F1
#
_entry.id   AF-A0A9K3HM96-F1
#
_cell.length_a   1.000
_cell.length_b   1.000
_cell.length_c   1.000
_cell.angle_alpha   90.00
_cell.angle_beta   90.00
_cell.angle_gamma   90.00
#
_symmetry.space_group_name_H-M   'P 1'
#
loop_
_entity.id
_entity.type
_entity.pdbx_description
1 polymer ?
#
loop_
_entity_poly.entity_id
_entity_poly.type
_entity_poly.pdbx_seq_one_letter_code
_entity_poly.pdbx_strand_id
1 'polypeptide(L)' 'MIPAMAKDLISQLLVKDPDRRMGSTMGASAIKRHPFFHRVNWALLRCTPPPFVPPPLATKTVVADHGCPGTPVEYY' A
#
# COMPACT_ATOMS: atom_id res chain seq x y z
N MET A 1 19.63 3.44 13.08
CA MET A 1 19.92 2.01 13.28
C MET A 1 18.72 1.21 12.80
N ILE A 2 18.90 0.23 11.91
CA ILE A 2 17.78 -0.58 11.39
C ILE A 2 17.56 -1.78 12.33
N PRO A 3 16.31 -2.07 12.77
CA PRO A 3 16.03 -3.24 13.61
C PRO A 3 16.50 -4.55 12.95
N ALA A 4 17.02 -5.49 13.74
CA ALA A 4 17.54 -6.76 13.21
C ALA A 4 16.50 -7.52 12.37
N MET A 5 15.25 -7.58 12.84
CA MET A 5 14.15 -8.23 12.13
C MET A 5 13.79 -7.51 10.82
N ALA A 6 13.96 -6.19 10.75
CA ALA A 6 13.74 -5.45 9.51
C ALA A 6 14.84 -5.73 8.49
N LYS A 7 16.10 -5.75 8.95
CA LYS A 7 17.25 -6.11 8.11
C LYS A 7 17.11 -7.52 7.55
N ASP A 8 16.73 -8.48 8.40
CA ASP A 8 16.53 -9.88 8.01
C ASP A 8 15.42 -10.03 6.97
N LEU A 9 14.25 -9.43 7.21
CA LEU A 9 13.15 -9.40 6.25
C LEU A 9 13.60 -8.87 4.88
N ILE A 10 14.31 -7.74 4.86
CA ILE A 10 14.80 -7.11 3.63
C ILE A 10 15.79 -8.04 2.91
N SER A 11 16.72 -8.67 3.62
CA SER A 11 17.67 -9.61 3.03
C SER A 11 17.00 -10.82 2.38
N GLN A 12 15.93 -11.35 2.98
CA GLN A 12 15.19 -12.50 2.43
C GLN A 12 14.27 -12.12 1.25
N LEU A 13 13.74 -10.89 1.23
CA LEU A 13 12.95 -10.36 0.11
C LEU A 13 13.81 -10.00 -1.10
N LEU A 14 15.06 -9.58 -0.87
CA LEU A 14 16.00 -9.13 -1.90
C LEU A 14 16.98 -10.22 -2.35
N VAL A 15 16.65 -11.50 -2.12
CA VAL A 15 17.39 -12.61 -2.72
C VAL A 15 17.30 -12.50 -4.24
N LYS A 16 18.48 -12.48 -4.89
CA LYS A 16 18.63 -12.31 -6.34
C LYS A 16 17.97 -13.44 -7.12
N ASP A 17 18.12 -14.66 -6.62
CA ASP A 17 17.48 -15.86 -7.14
C ASP A 17 15.97 -15.85 -6.77
N PRO A 18 15.05 -15.82 -7.76
CA PRO A 18 13.62 -15.77 -7.51
C PRO A 18 13.07 -17.03 -6.83
N ASP A 19 13.67 -18.21 -7.04
CA ASP A 19 13.19 -19.46 -6.44
C ASP A 19 13.49 -19.54 -4.94
N ARG A 20 14.55 -18.83 -4.53
CA ARG A 20 14.99 -18.73 -3.13
C ARG A 20 14.44 -17.51 -2.40
N ARG A 21 13.74 -16.61 -3.10
CA ARG A 21 13.18 -15.40 -2.52
C ARG A 21 12.04 -15.72 -1.56
N MET A 22 11.98 -15.02 -0.44
CA MET A 22 10.87 -15.16 0.49
C MET A 22 9.53 -14.92 -0.22
N GLY A 23 8.64 -15.89 -0.10
CA GLY A 23 7.32 -15.87 -0.73
C GLY A 23 7.24 -16.58 -2.09
N SER A 24 8.35 -17.13 -2.60
CA SER A 24 8.33 -17.92 -3.84
C SER A 24 7.53 -19.23 -3.67
N THR A 25 7.82 -20.01 -2.62
CA THR A 25 7.16 -21.32 -2.40
C THR A 25 5.79 -21.22 -1.71
N MET A 26 5.65 -20.38 -0.68
CA MET A 26 4.46 -20.29 0.18
C MET A 26 3.65 -18.99 -0.02
N GLY A 27 4.00 -18.19 -1.03
CA GLY A 27 3.38 -16.90 -1.27
C GLY A 27 3.56 -15.91 -0.11
N ALA A 28 2.60 -14.98 0.00
CA ALA A 28 2.62 -13.95 1.03
C ALA A 28 2.55 -14.50 2.48
N SER A 29 2.15 -15.75 2.69
CA SER A 29 2.08 -16.37 4.02
C SER A 29 3.45 -16.42 4.71
N ALA A 30 4.53 -16.67 3.96
CA ALA A 30 5.89 -16.63 4.49
C ALA A 30 6.24 -15.24 5.02
N ILE A 31 5.85 -14.20 4.29
CA ILE A 31 6.09 -12.80 4.65
C ILE A 31 5.28 -12.42 5.89
N LYS A 32 3.98 -12.77 5.92
CA LYS A 32 3.06 -12.45 7.03
C LYS A 32 3.48 -13.06 8.38
N ARG A 33 4.14 -14.23 8.36
CA ARG A 33 4.60 -14.95 9.56
C ARG A 33 5.95 -14.45 10.09
N HIS A 34 6.64 -13.59 9.36
CA HIS A 34 7.95 -13.09 9.78
C HIS A 34 7.87 -12.29 11.10
N PRO A 35 8.83 -12.41 12.03
CA PRO A 35 8.81 -11.71 13.32
C PRO A 35 8.66 -10.18 13.22
N PHE A 36 9.12 -9.59 12.12
CA PHE A 36 8.89 -8.17 11.82
C PHE A 36 7.39 -7.78 11.87
N PHE A 37 6.49 -8.69 11.46
CA PHE A 37 5.05 -8.47 11.43
C PHE A 37 4.30 -9.12 12.61
N HIS A 38 4.98 -9.50 13.70
CA HIS A 38 4.35 -10.26 14.80
C HIS A 38 3.17 -9.55 15.49
N ARG A 39 3.11 -8.21 15.39
CA ARG A 39 2.02 -7.39 15.97
C ARG A 39 0.90 -7.06 14.99
N VAL A 40 1.02 -7.51 13.74
CA VAL A 40 0.03 -7.22 12.70
C VAL A 40 -1.07 -8.26 12.73
N ASN A 41 -2.30 -7.83 13.03
CA ASN A 41 -3.47 -8.66 12.83
C ASN A 41 -3.96 -8.55 11.38
N TRP A 42 -3.53 -9.50 10.54
CA TRP A 42 -3.85 -9.53 9.11
C TRP A 42 -5.34 -9.71 8.81
N ALA A 43 -6.12 -10.33 9.72
CA ALA A 43 -7.56 -10.52 9.52
C ALA A 43 -8.36 -9.22 9.70
N LEU A 44 -7.86 -8.30 10.55
CA LEU A 44 -8.53 -7.05 10.92
C LEU A 44 -7.82 -5.79 10.41
N LEU A 45 -6.90 -5.93 9.45
CA LEU A 45 -6.06 -4.82 8.97
C LEU A 45 -6.88 -3.59 8.50
N ARG A 46 -8.07 -3.81 7.93
CA ARG A 46 -8.97 -2.72 7.49
C ARG A 46 -9.70 -2.01 8.63
N CYS A 47 -9.74 -2.62 9.81
CA CYS A 47 -10.41 -2.10 11.00
C CYS A 47 -9.44 -1.41 11.97
N THR A 48 -8.13 -1.47 11.71
CA THR A 48 -7.15 -0.76 12.53
C THR A 48 -7.07 0.70 12.12
N PRO A 49 -6.96 1.66 13.07
CA PRO A 49 -6.71 3.05 12.75
C PRO A 49 -5.44 3.18 11.89
N PRO A 50 -5.49 3.86 10.73
CA PRO A 50 -4.31 4.06 9.92
C PRO A 50 -3.33 5.00 10.67
N PRO A 51 -2.02 4.83 10.48
CA PRO A 51 -1.03 5.69 11.12
C PRO A 51 -1.06 7.13 10.60
N PHE A 52 -1.66 7.34 9.43
CA PHE A 52 -1.79 8.64 8.77
C PHE A 52 -3.07 8.67 7.94
N VAL A 53 -3.85 9.73 8.09
CA VAL A 53 -5.01 10.03 7.23
C VAL A 53 -4.66 11.26 6.41
N PRO A 54 -4.60 11.16 5.07
CA PRO A 54 -4.33 12.32 4.23
C PRO A 54 -5.45 13.35 4.36
N PRO A 55 -5.15 14.65 4.20
CA PRO A 55 -6.19 15.67 4.16
C PRO A 55 -7.15 15.38 3.00
N PRO A 56 -8.42 15.81 3.11
CA PRO A 56 -9.35 15.73 2.00
C PRO A 56 -8.72 16.34 0.76
N LEU A 57 -8.83 15.66 -0.38
CA LEU A 57 -8.50 16.26 -1.66
C LEU A 57 -9.32 17.53 -1.73
N ALA A 58 -8.65 18.70 -1.73
CA ALA A 58 -9.31 19.91 -2.16
C ALA A 58 -9.72 19.63 -3.60
N THR A 59 -10.98 19.28 -3.81
CA THR A 59 -11.60 19.46 -5.10
C THR A 59 -11.31 20.91 -5.39
N LYS A 60 -10.35 21.17 -6.28
CA LYS A 60 -10.29 22.48 -6.92
C LYS A 60 -11.70 22.62 -7.45
N THR A 61 -12.52 23.43 -6.78
CA THR A 61 -13.70 23.99 -7.39
C THR A 61 -13.14 24.46 -8.70
N VAL A 62 -13.54 23.78 -9.78
CA VAL A 62 -13.40 24.34 -11.10
C VAL A 62 -14.17 25.63 -10.94
N VAL A 63 -13.46 26.71 -10.61
CA VAL A 63 -13.97 28.05 -10.80
C VAL A 63 -14.33 27.97 -12.26
N ALA A 64 -15.64 27.91 -12.51
CA ALA A 64 -16.19 27.94 -13.83
C ALA A 64 -15.59 29.20 -14.43
N ASP A 65 -14.53 29.01 -15.20
CA ASP A 65 -14.00 30.04 -16.06
C ASP A 65 -15.20 30.49 -16.86
N HIS A 66 -15.52 31.77 -16.71
CA HIS A 66 -16.66 32.39 -17.33
C HIS A 66 -16.41 32.37 -18.85
N GLY A 67 -16.74 31.25 -19.50
CA GLY A 67 -16.40 30.98 -20.88
C GLY A 67 -17.22 29.82 -21.46
N CYS A 68 -18.30 30.21 -22.14
CA CYS A 68 -19.12 29.45 -23.10
C CYS A 68 -20.16 28.43 -22.55
N PRO A 69 -21.47 28.65 -22.83
CA PRO A 69 -22.52 27.70 -22.50
C PRO A 69 -22.59 26.57 -23.53
N GLY A 70 -22.56 25.32 -23.04
CA GLY A 70 -23.24 24.19 -23.65
C GLY A 70 -22.43 23.30 -24.59
N THR A 71 -21.81 22.26 -24.02
CA THR A 71 -21.77 20.95 -24.67
C THR A 71 -22.11 19.87 -23.64
N PRO A 72 -23.23 19.14 -23.78
CA PRO A 72 -23.46 17.93 -23.00
C PRO A 72 -22.51 16.86 -23.53
N VAL A 73 -21.56 16.43 -22.69
CA VAL A 73 -20.75 15.26 -23.01
C VAL A 73 -21.59 14.03 -22.70
N GLU A 74 -22.13 13.40 -23.74
CA GLU A 74 -22.69 12.05 -23.69
C GLU A 74 -21.58 11.05 -23.33
N TYR A 75 -21.79 10.26 -22.28
CA TYR A 75 -20.93 9.14 -21.92
C TYR A 75 -21.53 7.85 -22.48
N TYR A 76 -20.89 7.29 -23.50
CA TYR A 76 -20.89 5.85 -23.80
C TYR A 76 -19.48 5.30 -23.57
#